data_AF-A0AAW9DIU4-F1
#
_entry.id   AF-A0AAW9DIU4-F1
#
_cell.length_a   1.000
_cell.length_b   1.000
_cell.length_c   1.000
_cell.angle_alpha   90.00
_cell.angle_beta   90.00
_cell.angle_gamma   90.00
#
_symmetry.space_group_name_H-M   'P 1'
#
loop_
_entity.id
_entity.type
_entity.pdbx_description
1 polymer ?
#
loop_
_entity_poly.entity_id
_entity_poly.type
_entity_poly.pdbx_seq_one_letter_code
_entity_poly.pdbx_strand_id
1 'polypeptide(L)'
;MADRVSDIYLVPRGECYQVYHRIMDEREFVQDLAEEEVTAIISHFKFLAGLNVGEKRRSQQGSCDYDYGSGEISLRLSTVGDYRGKESLVIRLLYDNDKELKFWFEAAERLAEEIKGRGLYLFSGPVGSGKTTLMYHLARLKFPDKQILTIEDPVEIKQDG
;
A
#
# COMPACT_ATOMS: atom_id res chain seq x y z
N MET A 1 15.88 13.29 -1.42
CA MET A 1 14.81 12.26 -1.38
C MET A 1 15.54 10.94 -1.30
N ALA A 2 15.50 10.26 -0.14
CA ALA A 2 16.27 9.04 0.04
C ALA A 2 15.75 7.92 -0.89
N ASP A 3 16.68 7.12 -1.41
CA ASP A 3 16.50 5.96 -2.28
C ASP A 3 15.67 4.86 -1.61
N ARG A 4 14.37 5.07 -1.50
CA ARG A 4 13.45 4.08 -0.93
C ARG A 4 13.01 3.10 -2.01
N VAL A 5 13.08 1.82 -1.69
CA VAL A 5 12.62 0.74 -2.56
C VAL A 5 11.09 0.76 -2.63
N SER A 6 10.55 1.04 -3.80
CA SER A 6 9.11 1.07 -4.07
C SER A 6 8.52 -0.33 -4.27
N ASP A 7 9.25 -1.22 -4.94
CA ASP A 7 8.78 -2.56 -5.28
C ASP A 7 9.94 -3.58 -5.19
N ILE A 8 9.63 -4.79 -4.75
CA ILE A 8 10.51 -5.97 -4.80
C ILE A 8 9.86 -6.98 -5.74
N TYR A 9 10.66 -7.56 -6.63
CA TYR A 9 10.21 -8.53 -7.63
C TYR A 9 10.94 -9.85 -7.42
N LEU A 10 10.18 -10.95 -7.36
CA LEU A 10 10.68 -12.32 -7.43
C LEU A 10 10.16 -12.92 -8.74
N VAL A 11 11.04 -13.05 -9.73
CA VAL A 11 10.64 -13.47 -11.09
C VAL A 11 11.39 -14.74 -11.49
N PRO A 12 10.69 -15.78 -11.97
CA PRO A 12 11.35 -17.00 -12.42
C PRO A 12 12.19 -16.72 -13.67
N ARG A 13 13.43 -17.23 -13.68
CA ARG A 13 14.35 -17.16 -14.83
C ARG A 13 15.06 -18.50 -15.01
N GLY A 14 14.66 -19.26 -16.02
CA GLY A 14 15.23 -20.59 -16.26
C GLY A 14 14.94 -21.53 -15.08
N GLU A 15 16.00 -21.90 -14.35
CA GLU A 15 15.96 -22.78 -13.17
C GLU A 15 16.07 -22.05 -11.83
N CYS A 16 16.38 -20.75 -11.83
CA CYS A 16 16.43 -19.92 -10.62
C CYS A 16 15.34 -18.85 -10.63
N TYR A 17 15.34 -18.03 -9.58
CA TYR A 17 14.58 -16.79 -9.49
C TYR A 17 15.52 -15.60 -9.42
N GLN A 18 15.16 -14.53 -10.10
CA GLN A 18 15.87 -13.27 -10.02
C GLN A 18 15.11 -12.31 -9.13
N VAL A 19 15.84 -11.73 -8.18
CA VAL A 19 15.35 -10.70 -7.28
C VAL A 19 15.71 -9.34 -7.86
N TYR A 20 14.72 -8.46 -7.92
CA TYR A 20 14.94 -7.06 -8.26
C TYR A 20 14.30 -6.17 -7.23
N HIS A 21 14.84 -4.97 -7.08
CA HIS A 21 14.14 -3.87 -6.44
C HIS A 21 13.91 -2.74 -7.43
N ARG A 22 12.97 -1.85 -7.12
CA ARG A 22 12.76 -0.61 -7.87
C ARG A 22 12.92 0.59 -6.97
N ILE A 23 13.84 1.48 -7.32
CA ILE A 23 14.05 2.77 -6.65
C ILE A 23 13.68 3.84 -7.68
N MET A 24 12.76 4.73 -7.32
CA MET A 24 12.13 5.66 -8.26
C MET A 24 11.54 4.91 -9.49
N ASP A 25 12.07 5.16 -10.68
CA ASP A 25 11.62 4.54 -11.93
C ASP A 25 12.58 3.45 -12.45
N GLU A 26 13.67 3.19 -11.73
CA GLU A 26 14.71 2.24 -12.17
C GLU A 26 14.60 0.91 -11.43
N ARG A 27 14.60 -0.18 -12.21
CA ARG A 27 14.61 -1.56 -11.69
C ARG A 27 16.03 -2.08 -11.71
N GLU A 28 16.54 -2.46 -10.55
CA GLU A 28 17.91 -2.98 -10.41
C GLU A 28 17.88 -4.43 -9.94
N PHE A 29 18.82 -5.22 -10.46
CA PHE A 29 19.03 -6.61 -10.06
C PHE A 29 19.73 -6.66 -8.71
N VAL A 30 19.24 -7.53 -7.82
CA VAL A 30 19.80 -7.72 -6.48
C VAL A 30 20.59 -9.01 -6.40
N GLN A 31 19.95 -10.15 -6.68
CA GLN A 31 20.57 -11.47 -6.59
C GLN A 31 19.71 -12.54 -7.28
N ASP A 32 20.30 -13.73 -7.46
CA ASP A 32 19.56 -14.95 -7.79
C ASP A 32 19.22 -15.72 -6.51
N LEU A 33 18.07 -16.40 -6.49
CA LEU A 33 17.62 -17.29 -5.41
C LEU A 33 17.19 -18.64 -5.97
N ALA A 34 17.28 -19.69 -5.16
CA ALA A 34 16.78 -21.00 -5.52
C ALA A 34 15.25 -21.02 -5.58
N GLU A 35 14.69 -21.90 -6.41
CA GLU A 35 13.24 -22.05 -6.57
C GLU A 35 12.54 -22.44 -5.26
N GLU A 36 13.18 -23.27 -4.44
CA GLU A 36 12.67 -23.71 -3.14
C GLU A 36 12.54 -22.53 -2.16
N GLU A 37 13.55 -21.66 -2.12
CA GLU A 37 13.55 -20.45 -1.29
C GLU A 37 12.41 -19.51 -1.70
N VAL A 38 12.28 -19.23 -2.99
CA VAL A 38 11.22 -18.33 -3.47
C VAL A 38 9.83 -18.94 -3.29
N THR A 39 9.68 -20.25 -3.46
CA THR A 39 8.40 -20.91 -3.20
C THR A 39 7.98 -20.78 -1.73
N ALA A 40 8.94 -20.87 -0.79
CA ALA A 40 8.68 -20.64 0.63
C ALA A 40 8.30 -19.18 0.90
N ILE A 41 9.02 -18.22 0.31
CA ILE A 41 8.74 -16.79 0.43
C ILE A 41 7.33 -16.45 -0.09
N ILE A 42 6.96 -16.93 -1.28
CA ILE A 42 5.62 -16.68 -1.85
C ILE A 42 4.53 -17.28 -0.97
N SER A 43 4.74 -18.50 -0.45
CA SER A 43 3.77 -19.15 0.43
C SER A 43 3.58 -18.39 1.74
N HIS A 44 4.67 -17.87 2.32
CA HIS A 44 4.63 -17.04 3.51
C HIS A 44 3.82 -15.75 3.29
N PHE A 45 4.13 -15.00 2.23
CA PHE A 45 3.42 -13.76 1.92
C PHE A 45 1.96 -13.98 1.53
N LYS A 46 1.65 -15.07 0.82
CA LYS A 46 0.26 -15.46 0.55
C LYS A 46 -0.51 -15.71 1.84
N PHE A 47 0.08 -16.44 2.78
CA PHE A 47 -0.55 -16.69 4.07
C PHE A 47 -0.82 -15.38 4.82
N LEU A 48 0.16 -14.48 4.91
CA LEU A 48 0.00 -13.21 5.62
C LEU A 48 -1.07 -12.30 5.01
N ALA A 49 -1.23 -12.30 3.69
CA ALA A 49 -2.25 -11.48 3.01
C ALA A 49 -3.58 -12.22 2.76
N GLY A 50 -3.80 -13.38 3.38
CA GLY A 50 -5.04 -14.15 3.24
C GLY A 50 -5.30 -14.69 1.82
N LEU A 51 -4.25 -14.86 1.02
CA LEU A 51 -4.31 -15.42 -0.33
C LEU A 51 -4.33 -16.96 -0.29
N ASN A 52 -4.84 -17.58 -1.35
CA ASN A 52 -4.86 -19.03 -1.46
C ASN A 52 -3.46 -19.56 -1.80
N VAL A 53 -2.79 -20.15 -0.79
CA VAL A 53 -1.46 -20.78 -0.91
C VAL A 53 -1.45 -21.94 -1.91
N GLY A 54 -2.57 -22.68 -2.02
CA GLY A 54 -2.70 -23.81 -2.95
C GLY A 54 -2.92 -23.42 -4.40
N GLU A 55 -3.41 -22.20 -4.67
CA GLU A 55 -3.60 -21.71 -6.05
C GLU A 55 -2.31 -21.03 -6.54
N LYS A 56 -1.64 -21.64 -7.52
CA LYS A 56 -0.37 -21.16 -8.09
C LYS A 56 -0.47 -20.76 -9.57
N ARG A 57 -1.63 -20.95 -10.21
CA ARG A 57 -1.81 -20.75 -11.66
C ARG A 57 -2.46 -19.42 -11.99
N ARG A 58 -3.33 -18.92 -11.11
CA ARG A 58 -4.06 -17.66 -11.32
C ARG A 58 -3.37 -16.51 -10.61
N SER A 59 -3.56 -15.30 -11.14
CA SER A 59 -3.13 -14.11 -10.43
C SER A 59 -3.91 -13.94 -9.12
N GLN A 60 -3.23 -13.46 -8.10
CA GLN A 60 -3.83 -13.12 -6.81
C GLN A 60 -3.29 -11.76 -6.36
N GLN A 61 -4.14 -10.98 -5.70
CA GLN A 61 -3.79 -9.68 -5.15
C GLN A 61 -4.25 -9.63 -3.71
N GLY A 62 -3.41 -9.08 -2.83
CA GLY A 62 -3.71 -8.91 -1.43
C GLY A 62 -2.88 -7.80 -0.83
N SER A 63 -3.17 -7.47 0.42
CA SER A 63 -2.38 -6.54 1.21
C SER A 63 -2.22 -7.10 2.62
N CYS A 64 -1.11 -6.80 3.26
CA CYS A 64 -0.88 -7.11 4.67
C CYS A 64 0.01 -6.03 5.28
N ASP A 65 -0.08 -5.86 6.59
CA ASP A 65 0.96 -5.17 7.35
C ASP A 65 2.03 -6.19 7.73
N TYR A 66 3.29 -5.82 7.59
CA TYR A 66 4.44 -6.71 7.81
C TYR A 66 5.38 -6.12 8.84
N ASP A 67 5.49 -6.81 9.98
CA ASP A 67 6.47 -6.52 11.03
C ASP A 67 7.83 -7.10 10.63
N TYR A 68 8.81 -6.23 10.43
CA TYR A 68 10.20 -6.60 10.09
C TYR A 68 11.16 -6.44 11.29
N GLY A 69 10.63 -6.38 12.51
CA GLY A 69 11.34 -6.38 13.78
C GLY A 69 11.80 -5.00 14.25
N SER A 70 12.18 -4.10 13.35
CA SER A 70 12.51 -2.70 13.68
C SER A 70 11.42 -1.71 13.27
N GLY A 71 10.30 -2.19 12.76
CA GLY A 71 9.13 -1.42 12.38
C GLY A 71 8.09 -2.26 11.67
N GLU A 72 6.98 -1.62 11.31
CA GLU A 72 5.89 -2.20 10.54
C GLU A 72 5.78 -1.46 9.21
N ILE A 73 5.44 -2.18 8.14
CA ILE A 73 5.19 -1.59 6.83
C ILE A 73 3.98 -2.23 6.16
N SER A 74 3.10 -1.42 5.58
CA SER A 74 2.03 -1.93 4.74
C SER A 74 2.56 -2.39 3.39
N LEU A 75 2.21 -3.61 3.00
CA LEU A 75 2.59 -4.23 1.75
C LEU A 75 1.37 -4.45 0.87
N ARG A 76 1.54 -4.23 -0.44
CA ARG A 76 0.62 -4.75 -1.46
C ARG A 76 1.31 -5.84 -2.25
N LEU A 77 0.67 -6.99 -2.34
CA LEU A 77 1.20 -8.20 -2.98
C LEU A 77 0.44 -8.49 -4.27
N SER A 78 1.17 -8.90 -5.29
CA SER A 78 0.60 -9.47 -6.51
C SER A 78 1.38 -10.71 -6.89
N THR A 79 0.70 -11.85 -7.02
CA THR A 79 1.29 -13.08 -7.55
C THR A 79 0.72 -13.43 -8.92
N VAL A 80 1.49 -14.12 -9.74
CA VAL A 80 1.03 -14.67 -11.02
C VAL A 80 1.81 -15.92 -11.38
N GLY A 81 1.09 -17.00 -11.66
CA GLY A 81 1.66 -18.23 -12.19
C GLY A 81 1.98 -18.15 -13.67
N ASP A 82 3.10 -18.73 -14.08
CA ASP A 82 3.41 -18.98 -15.48
C ASP A 82 2.91 -20.37 -15.94
N TYR A 83 3.09 -20.66 -17.23
CA TYR A 83 2.68 -21.94 -17.82
C TYR A 83 3.49 -23.14 -17.34
N ARG A 84 4.65 -22.92 -16.71
CA ARG A 84 5.54 -23.95 -16.15
C ARG A 84 5.19 -24.26 -14.69
N GLY A 85 4.21 -23.56 -14.11
CA GLY A 85 3.83 -23.69 -12.70
C GLY A 85 4.73 -22.90 -11.75
N LYS A 86 5.60 -22.03 -12.28
CA LYS A 86 6.42 -21.12 -11.48
C LYS A 86 5.63 -19.85 -11.22
N GLU A 87 5.65 -19.38 -9.98
CA GLU A 87 4.91 -18.20 -9.58
C GLU A 87 5.84 -17.01 -9.41
N SER A 88 5.48 -15.86 -9.97
CA SER A 88 6.13 -14.58 -9.69
C SER A 88 5.44 -13.89 -8.53
N LEU A 89 6.17 -13.11 -7.74
CA LEU A 89 5.63 -12.24 -6.71
C LEU A 89 6.19 -10.83 -6.89
N VAL A 90 5.31 -9.84 -6.81
CA VAL A 90 5.66 -8.42 -6.66
C VAL A 90 5.15 -7.96 -5.30
N ILE A 91 6.05 -7.37 -4.51
CA ILE A 91 5.75 -6.75 -3.22
C ILE A 91 5.95 -5.26 -3.38
N ARG A 92 4.89 -4.48 -3.23
CA ARG A 92 4.97 -3.03 -3.19
C ARG A 92 5.01 -2.56 -1.74
N LEU A 93 6.03 -1.79 -1.41
CA LEU A 93 6.22 -1.18 -0.11
C LEU A 93 5.42 0.13 -0.06
N LEU A 94 4.42 0.18 0.80
CA LEU A 94 3.63 1.39 1.05
C LEU A 94 4.24 2.08 2.26
N TYR A 95 5.17 2.99 2.00
CA TYR A 95 5.67 3.87 3.04
C TYR A 95 4.54 4.80 3.49
N ASP A 96 4.37 4.94 4.80
CA ASP A 96 3.61 6.06 5.35
C ASP A 96 4.26 7.34 4.83
N ASN A 97 3.57 7.97 3.90
CA ASN A 97 3.88 9.31 3.51
C ASN A 97 3.33 10.21 4.60
N ASP A 98 4.12 10.38 5.67
CA ASP A 98 4.13 11.55 6.53
C ASP A 98 4.54 12.81 5.74
N LYS A 99 4.04 12.95 4.51
CA LYS A 99 3.84 14.28 3.97
C LYS A 99 2.72 14.85 4.82
N GLU A 100 3.10 15.52 5.91
CA GLU A 100 2.35 16.66 6.38
C GLU A 100 1.99 17.46 5.13
N LEU A 101 0.74 17.35 4.69
CA LEU A 101 0.17 18.13 3.61
C LEU A 101 0.04 19.57 4.11
N LYS A 102 1.17 20.22 4.45
CA LYS A 102 1.27 21.59 4.98
C LYS A 102 0.51 22.59 4.12
N PHE A 103 0.40 22.31 2.83
CA PHE A 103 -0.28 23.18 1.88
C PHE A 103 -1.79 23.34 2.13
N TRP A 104 -2.44 22.38 2.78
CA TRP A 104 -3.86 22.50 3.09
C TRP A 104 -4.13 23.01 4.50
N PHE A 105 -3.26 22.76 5.49
CA PHE A 105 -3.56 23.06 6.89
C PHE A 105 -3.70 24.56 7.20
N GLU A 106 -2.90 25.43 6.57
CA GLU A 106 -3.05 26.88 6.75
C GLU A 106 -4.39 27.43 6.22
N ALA A 107 -4.95 26.78 5.18
CA ALA A 107 -6.27 27.11 4.65
C ALA A 107 -7.38 26.24 5.27
N ALA A 108 -7.04 25.17 5.99
CA ALA A 108 -8.00 24.19 6.50
C ALA A 108 -8.89 24.82 7.57
N GLU A 109 -8.34 25.64 8.46
CA GLU A 109 -9.14 26.34 9.47
C GLU A 109 -10.19 27.26 8.82
N ARG A 110 -9.80 28.03 7.80
CA ARG A 110 -10.71 28.88 7.02
C ARG A 110 -11.75 28.05 6.26
N LEU A 111 -11.33 26.96 5.63
CA LEU A 111 -12.25 26.07 4.93
C LEU A 111 -13.24 25.41 5.90
N ALA A 112 -12.78 25.10 7.11
CA ALA A 112 -13.60 24.54 8.16
C ALA A 112 -14.66 25.55 8.62
N GLU A 113 -14.37 26.86 8.69
CA GLU A 113 -15.38 27.91 8.95
C GLU A 113 -16.52 27.92 7.92
N GLU A 114 -16.25 27.61 6.66
CA GLU A 114 -17.26 27.53 5.60
C GLU A 114 -18.13 26.25 5.68
N ILE A 115 -17.67 25.23 6.42
CA ILE A 115 -18.45 24.00 6.68
C ILE A 115 -19.53 24.30 7.73
N LYS A 116 -20.72 24.68 7.26
CA LYS A 116 -21.88 25.01 8.12
C LYS A 116 -22.64 23.81 8.70
N GLY A 117 -22.17 22.58 8.48
CA GLY A 117 -22.77 21.37 9.04
C GLY A 117 -23.39 20.46 7.98
N ARG A 118 -24.72 20.28 8.02
CA ARG A 118 -25.42 19.35 7.10
C ARG A 118 -25.23 19.79 5.64
N GLY A 119 -24.69 18.90 4.81
CA GLY A 119 -24.50 19.17 3.39
C GLY A 119 -23.66 18.10 2.72
N LEU A 120 -23.58 18.19 1.39
CA LEU A 120 -22.64 17.42 0.58
C LEU A 120 -21.42 18.29 0.28
N TYR A 121 -20.25 17.82 0.69
CA TYR A 121 -18.97 18.46 0.40
C TYR A 121 -18.19 17.57 -0.57
N LEU A 122 -17.78 18.12 -1.71
CA LEU A 122 -17.09 17.37 -2.77
C LEU A 122 -15.62 17.76 -2.82
N PHE A 123 -14.75 16.75 -2.76
CA PHE A 123 -13.31 16.90 -2.88
C PHE A 123 -12.87 16.32 -4.24
N SER A 124 -12.19 17.11 -5.06
CA SER A 124 -11.75 16.70 -6.39
C SER A 124 -10.28 17.06 -6.63
N GLY A 125 -9.59 16.25 -7.44
CA GLY A 125 -8.15 16.35 -7.69
C GLY A 125 -7.53 15.00 -8.08
N PRO A 126 -6.32 14.98 -8.66
CA PRO A 126 -5.65 13.77 -9.11
C PRO A 126 -5.31 12.81 -7.95
N VAL A 127 -4.96 11.56 -8.26
CA VAL A 127 -4.50 10.58 -7.26
C VAL A 127 -3.28 11.12 -6.52
N GLY A 128 -3.22 10.94 -5.20
CA GLY A 128 -2.13 11.44 -4.36
C GLY A 128 -2.18 12.94 -4.03
N SER A 129 -3.25 13.66 -4.39
CA SER A 129 -3.39 15.10 -4.09
C SER A 129 -3.77 15.43 -2.64
N GLY A 130 -3.92 14.42 -1.77
CA GLY A 130 -4.24 14.62 -0.34
C GLY A 130 -5.72 14.84 0.00
N LYS A 131 -6.65 14.47 -0.90
CA LYS A 131 -8.10 14.63 -0.68
C LYS A 131 -8.59 13.91 0.58
N THR A 132 -8.27 12.62 0.69
CA THR A 132 -8.68 11.78 1.82
C THR A 132 -8.14 12.34 3.12
N THR A 133 -6.84 12.68 3.18
CA THR A 133 -6.23 13.30 4.35
C THR A 133 -6.93 14.60 4.76
N LEU A 134 -7.26 15.48 3.80
CA LEU A 134 -7.98 16.72 4.08
C LEU A 134 -9.40 16.47 4.58
N MET A 135 -10.13 15.52 3.98
CA MET A 135 -11.47 15.13 4.43
C MET A 135 -11.47 14.67 5.89
N TYR A 136 -10.55 13.77 6.23
CA TYR A 136 -10.37 13.26 7.59
C TYR A 136 -10.04 14.40 8.57
N HIS A 137 -9.13 15.30 8.20
CA HIS A 137 -8.76 16.42 9.06
C HIS A 137 -9.92 17.38 9.32
N LEU A 138 -10.66 17.79 8.27
CA LEU A 138 -11.81 18.69 8.41
C LEU A 138 -12.95 18.06 9.22
N ALA A 139 -13.19 16.76 9.02
CA ALA A 139 -14.21 16.03 9.78
C ALA A 139 -13.89 16.04 11.29
N ARG A 140 -12.62 15.78 11.66
CA ARG A 140 -12.16 15.86 13.06
C ARG A 140 -12.26 17.27 13.64
N LEU A 141 -11.83 18.28 12.87
CA LEU A 141 -11.81 19.67 13.32
C LEU A 141 -13.23 20.22 13.55
N LYS A 142 -14.19 19.90 12.69
CA LYS A 142 -15.56 20.45 12.75
C LYS A 142 -16.52 19.64 13.59
N PHE A 143 -16.30 18.33 13.70
CA PHE A 143 -17.26 17.42 14.33
C PHE A 143 -16.60 16.52 15.38
N PRO A 144 -15.81 17.06 16.34
CA PRO A 144 -15.07 16.26 17.31
C PRO A 144 -15.99 15.38 18.19
N ASP A 145 -17.20 15.85 18.50
CA ASP A 145 -18.16 15.15 19.36
C ASP A 145 -19.23 14.35 18.56
N LYS A 146 -18.95 14.02 17.30
CA LYS A 146 -19.90 13.29 16.44
C LYS A 146 -19.33 11.94 16.04
N GLN A 147 -20.23 10.98 15.86
CA GLN A 147 -19.89 9.72 15.22
C GLN A 147 -19.61 9.96 13.73
N ILE A 148 -18.39 9.65 13.30
CA ILE A 148 -17.96 9.71 11.92
C ILE A 148 -17.97 8.29 11.35
N LEU A 149 -18.64 8.09 10.21
CA LEU A 149 -18.70 6.82 9.50
C LEU A 149 -18.12 7.02 8.10
N THR A 150 -17.22 6.13 7.69
CA THR A 150 -16.59 6.16 6.37
C THR A 150 -16.86 4.86 5.61
N ILE A 151 -16.91 4.97 4.29
CA ILE A 151 -16.97 3.83 3.37
C ILE A 151 -15.82 4.04 2.38
N GLU A 152 -14.85 3.15 2.42
CA GLU A 152 -13.60 3.23 1.65
C GLU A 152 -13.27 1.88 1.01
N ASP A 153 -12.52 1.93 -0.09
CA ASP A 153 -12.06 0.76 -0.83
C ASP A 153 -10.68 1.02 -1.44
N PRO A 154 -9.57 0.65 -0.76
CA PRO A 154 -9.44 0.19 0.63
C PRO A 154 -9.36 1.37 1.62
N VAL A 155 -9.40 1.07 2.93
CA VAL A 155 -9.18 2.07 3.99
C VAL A 155 -7.79 2.69 3.86
N GLU A 156 -7.71 4.02 3.72
CA GLU A 156 -6.44 4.74 3.54
C GLU A 156 -5.80 5.19 4.85
N ILE A 157 -6.60 5.57 5.87
CA ILE A 157 -6.10 6.07 7.15
C ILE A 157 -6.69 5.23 8.27
N LYS A 158 -5.85 4.42 8.91
CA LYS A 158 -6.22 3.67 10.12
C LYS A 158 -6.06 4.61 11.31
N GLN A 159 -7.16 4.93 11.99
CA GLN A 159 -7.13 5.69 13.24
C GLN A 159 -7.87 4.92 14.31
N ASP A 160 -7.27 4.80 15.49
CA ASP A 160 -8.01 4.43 16.69
C ASP A 160 -8.90 5.61 17.08
N GLY A 161 -10.16 5.29 17.41
CA GLY A 161 -11.23 6.24 17.71
C GLY A 161 -10.94 7.16 18.87
#